data_AF-A0A960MJD2-F1
#
_entry.id   AF-A0A960MJD2-F1
#
_cell.length_a   1.000
_cell.length_b   1.000
_cell.length_c   1.000
_cell.angle_alpha   90.00
_cell.angle_beta   90.00
_cell.angle_gamma   90.00
#
_symmetry.space_group_name_H-M   'P 1'
#
loop_
_entity.id
_entity.type
_entity.pdbx_description
1 polymer ?
#
loop_
_entity_poly.entity_id
_entity_poly.type
_entity_poly.pdbx_seq_one_letter_code
_entity_poly.pdbx_strand_id
1 'polypeptide(L)'
;MPAFRTFSLPSSGRLAVLALAALWLALPAAAWTADWTVKGGESIPGELKSFEFSEKRAVFETGAGETHTVPAEELSADSRWRLLVSPQFAQSFPA
;
A
#
# COMPACT_ATOMS: atom_id res chain seq x y z
N MET A 1 37.02 -17.95 39.58
CA MET A 1 37.21 -16.88 38.58
C MET A 1 36.70 -17.38 37.23
N PRO A 2 35.54 -16.96 36.70
CA PRO A 2 35.15 -17.31 35.34
C PRO A 2 35.50 -16.19 34.34
N ALA A 3 36.03 -16.59 33.18
CA ALA A 3 36.47 -15.71 32.10
C ALA A 3 35.28 -15.11 31.34
N PHE A 4 35.17 -13.78 31.36
CA PHE A 4 34.26 -13.05 30.49
C PHE A 4 34.78 -13.08 29.05
N ARG A 5 34.07 -13.79 28.16
CA ARG A 5 34.30 -13.72 26.72
C ARG A 5 33.74 -12.39 26.21
N THR A 6 34.63 -11.49 25.78
CA THR A 6 34.28 -10.29 25.03
C THR A 6 33.75 -10.70 23.66
N PHE A 7 32.44 -10.54 23.44
CA PHE A 7 31.87 -10.55 22.09
C PHE A 7 32.25 -9.23 21.41
N SER A 8 33.20 -9.30 20.49
CA SER A 8 33.47 -8.22 19.55
C SER A 8 32.33 -8.18 18.53
N LEU A 9 31.53 -7.11 18.52
CA LEU A 9 30.59 -6.85 17.44
C LEU A 9 31.37 -6.36 16.21
N PRO A 10 31.36 -7.06 15.06
CA PRO A 10 31.94 -6.53 13.84
C PRO A 10 31.08 -5.38 13.31
N SER A 11 31.75 -4.37 12.74
CA SER A 11 31.21 -3.08 12.29
C SER A 11 29.82 -3.14 11.59
N SER A 12 28.80 -2.67 12.29
CA SER A 12 27.37 -2.70 11.93
C SER A 12 26.92 -1.76 10.80
N GLY A 13 27.83 -1.15 10.02
CA GLY A 13 27.45 -0.14 9.03
C GLY A 13 26.78 -0.69 7.77
N ARG A 14 27.18 -1.89 7.30
CA ARG A 14 26.70 -2.45 6.02
C ARG A 14 25.37 -3.19 6.13
N LEU A 15 25.11 -3.81 7.27
CA LEU A 15 23.86 -4.55 7.51
C LEU A 15 22.66 -3.60 7.66
N ALA A 16 22.88 -2.40 8.22
CA ALA A 16 21.84 -1.38 8.33
C ALA A 16 21.36 -0.88 6.96
N VAL A 17 22.26 -0.70 5.99
CA VAL A 17 21.92 -0.20 4.64
C VAL A 17 21.11 -1.23 3.86
N LEU A 18 21.50 -2.52 3.93
CA LEU A 18 20.77 -3.59 3.26
C LEU A 18 19.39 -3.83 3.90
N ALA A 19 19.30 -3.76 5.24
CA ALA A 19 18.02 -3.85 5.94
C ALA A 19 17.11 -2.67 5.60
N LEU A 20 17.65 -1.45 5.50
CA LEU A 20 16.88 -0.27 5.11
C LEU A 20 16.42 -0.38 3.65
N ALA A 21 17.27 -0.81 2.73
CA ALA A 21 16.91 -1.03 1.33
C ALA A 21 15.86 -2.13 1.15
N ALA A 22 15.96 -3.23 1.91
CA ALA A 22 14.94 -4.28 1.93
C ALA A 22 13.62 -3.76 2.53
N LEU A 23 13.66 -2.91 3.55
CA LEU A 23 12.48 -2.26 4.11
C LEU A 23 11.80 -1.35 3.07
N TRP A 24 12.57 -0.55 2.33
CA TRP A 24 12.08 0.28 1.22
C TRP A 24 11.45 -0.52 0.08
N LEU A 25 11.90 -1.76 -0.16
CA LEU A 25 11.33 -2.66 -1.18
C LEU A 25 10.14 -3.49 -0.67
N ALA A 26 10.07 -3.80 0.63
CA ALA A 26 8.99 -4.60 1.21
C ALA A 26 7.73 -3.77 1.54
N LEU A 27 7.90 -2.51 1.93
CA LEU A 27 6.80 -1.56 2.18
C LEU A 27 5.81 -1.41 1.01
N PRO A 28 6.26 -1.22 -0.26
CA PRO A 28 5.34 -1.09 -1.38
C PRO A 28 4.66 -2.41 -1.75
N ALA A 29 5.14 -3.59 -1.33
CA ALA A 29 4.42 -4.83 -1.62
C ALA A 29 3.25 -5.06 -0.64
N ALA A 30 3.48 -4.80 0.65
CA ALA A 30 2.46 -4.97 1.70
C ALA A 30 1.31 -3.95 1.59
N ALA A 31 1.58 -2.75 1.07
CA ALA A 31 0.56 -1.73 0.88
C ALA A 31 -0.56 -2.16 -0.11
N TRP A 32 -0.29 -3.15 -0.98
CA TRP A 32 -1.22 -3.55 -2.04
C TRP A 32 -2.12 -4.70 -1.65
N THR A 33 -1.73 -5.46 -0.63
CA THR A 33 -2.53 -6.54 -0.03
C THR A 33 -3.44 -6.03 1.08
N ALA A 34 -3.34 -4.77 1.48
CA ALA A 34 -4.25 -4.19 2.45
C ALA A 34 -5.66 -4.04 1.86
N ASP A 35 -6.68 -4.08 2.69
CA ASP A 35 -8.04 -3.77 2.25
C ASP A 35 -8.18 -2.28 1.91
N TRP A 36 -9.08 -1.96 0.98
CA TRP A 36 -9.48 -0.58 0.70
C TRP A 36 -10.49 -0.15 1.76
N THR A 37 -10.43 1.09 2.24
CA THR A 37 -11.30 1.54 3.35
C THR A 37 -11.86 2.93 3.09
N VAL A 38 -13.06 3.17 3.60
CA VAL A 38 -13.68 4.50 3.66
C VAL A 38 -13.38 5.22 4.97
N LYS A 39 -13.68 6.52 5.02
CA LYS A 39 -13.71 7.35 6.23
C LYS A 39 -14.68 6.73 7.22
N GLY A 40 -14.15 6.12 8.28
CA GLY A 40 -14.94 5.33 9.23
C GLY A 40 -14.39 3.92 9.45
N GLY A 41 -13.47 3.47 8.59
CA GLY A 41 -12.80 2.17 8.73
C GLY A 41 -13.60 0.99 8.18
N GLU A 42 -14.75 1.25 7.53
CA GLU A 42 -15.45 0.23 6.78
C GLU A 42 -14.61 -0.18 5.55
N SER A 43 -14.53 -1.49 5.34
CA SER A 43 -13.76 -2.10 4.26
C SER A 43 -14.58 -2.15 2.97
N ILE A 44 -13.96 -1.76 1.86
CA ILE A 44 -14.54 -1.82 0.52
C ILE A 44 -14.15 -3.18 -0.07
N PRO A 45 -15.13 -4.02 -0.41
CA PRO A 45 -14.85 -5.31 -1.00
C PRO A 45 -14.28 -5.17 -2.42
N GLY A 46 -13.31 -6.01 -2.74
CA GLY A 46 -12.75 -6.14 -4.09
C GLY A 46 -11.46 -5.36 -4.32
N GLU A 47 -11.02 -5.38 -5.57
CA GLU A 47 -9.80 -4.72 -6.02
C GLU A 47 -10.13 -3.47 -6.83
N LEU A 48 -9.25 -2.47 -6.75
CA LEU A 48 -9.39 -1.26 -7.58
C LEU A 48 -9.25 -1.65 -9.06
N LYS A 49 -10.27 -1.34 -9.85
CA LYS A 49 -10.30 -1.62 -11.28
C LYS A 49 -9.95 -0.40 -12.12
N SER A 50 -10.54 0.75 -11.81
CA SER A 50 -10.34 2.00 -12.55
C SER A 50 -10.70 3.22 -11.70
N PHE A 51 -10.36 4.39 -12.22
CA PHE A 51 -10.73 5.68 -11.64
C PHE A 51 -11.47 6.54 -12.66
N GLU A 52 -12.67 7.00 -12.29
CA GLU A 52 -13.45 7.92 -13.10
C GLU A 52 -13.12 9.36 -12.73
N PHE A 53 -12.38 10.05 -13.60
CA PHE A 53 -11.91 11.42 -13.35
C PHE A 53 -13.03 12.47 -13.34
N SER A 54 -14.06 12.29 -14.18
CA SER A 54 -15.19 13.21 -14.29
C SER A 54 -15.96 13.32 -12.98
N GLU A 55 -16.26 12.17 -12.36
CA GLU A 55 -17.01 12.10 -11.11
C GLU A 55 -16.12 11.95 -9.87
N LYS A 56 -14.80 11.83 -10.07
CA LYS A 56 -13.80 11.57 -9.02
C LYS A 56 -14.16 10.32 -8.20
N ARG A 57 -14.50 9.22 -8.86
CA ARG A 57 -14.89 7.97 -8.21
C ARG A 57 -13.87 6.86 -8.47
N ALA A 58 -13.59 6.08 -7.43
CA ALA A 58 -12.85 4.85 -7.55
C ALA A 58 -13.83 3.69 -7.78
N VAL A 59 -13.52 2.86 -8.76
CA VAL A 59 -14.32 1.69 -9.14
C VAL A 59 -13.59 0.44 -8.66
N PHE A 60 -14.26 -0.35 -7.82
CA PHE A 60 -13.77 -1.60 -7.26
C PHE A 60 -14.56 -2.75 -7.85
N GLU A 61 -13.89 -3.86 -8.15
CA GLU A 61 -14.50 -5.07 -8.67
C GLU A 61 -14.18 -6.24 -7.75
N THR A 62 -15.21 -6.97 -7.33
CA THR A 62 -15.04 -8.20 -6.54
C THR A 62 -14.71 -9.37 -7.47
N GLY A 63 -14.13 -10.45 -6.91
CA GLY A 63 -13.89 -11.68 -7.68
C GLY A 63 -15.16 -12.36 -8.23
N ALA A 64 -16.34 -11.93 -7.78
CA ALA A 64 -17.64 -12.36 -8.30
C ALA A 64 -18.14 -11.50 -9.48
N GLY A 65 -17.40 -10.45 -9.87
CA GLY A 65 -17.78 -9.49 -10.91
C GLY A 65 -18.73 -8.39 -10.42
N GLU A 66 -18.97 -8.29 -9.11
CA GLU A 66 -19.75 -7.18 -8.54
C GLU A 66 -18.89 -5.91 -8.52
N THR A 67 -19.47 -4.78 -8.93
CA THR A 67 -18.78 -3.50 -8.99
C THR A 67 -19.26 -2.57 -7.87
N HIS A 68 -18.33 -2.04 -7.08
CA HIS A 68 -18.59 -1.01 -6.08
C HIS A 68 -17.94 0.29 -6.50
N THR A 69 -18.71 1.37 -6.47
CA THR A 69 -18.20 2.69 -6.83
C THR A 69 -18.21 3.59 -5.61
N VAL A 70 -17.05 4.12 -5.25
CA VAL A 70 -16.88 4.95 -4.05
C VAL A 70 -16.27 6.30 -4.44
N PRO A 71 -16.85 7.43 -4.01
CA PRO A 71 -16.23 8.75 -4.19
C PRO A 71 -14.82 8.79 -3.59
N ALA A 72 -13.86 9.36 -4.31
CA ALA A 72 -12.47 9.44 -3.85
C ALA A 72 -12.34 10.19 -2.52
N GLU A 73 -13.25 11.12 -2.23
CA GLU A 73 -13.28 11.86 -0.99
C GLU A 73 -13.77 11.02 0.20
N GLU A 74 -14.53 9.96 -0.03
CA GLU A 74 -14.99 9.05 1.03
C GLU A 74 -13.92 8.03 1.40
N LEU A 75 -12.90 7.83 0.57
CA LEU A 75 -11.76 6.98 0.88
C LEU A 75 -10.98 7.49 2.10
N SER A 76 -10.47 6.56 2.91
CA SER A 76 -9.55 6.85 3.99
C SER A 76 -8.28 7.54 3.48
N ALA A 77 -7.50 8.18 4.36
CA ALA A 77 -6.27 8.84 3.95
C ALA A 77 -5.27 7.85 3.29
N ASP A 78 -5.14 6.66 3.87
CA ASP A 78 -4.26 5.61 3.36
C ASP A 78 -4.74 5.07 2.01
N SER A 79 -6.05 4.81 1.88
CA SER A 79 -6.63 4.38 0.60
C SER A 79 -6.50 5.46 -0.48
N ARG A 80 -6.64 6.75 -0.15
CA ARG A 80 -6.39 7.83 -1.11
C ARG A 80 -4.93 7.88 -1.56
N TRP A 81 -3.99 7.76 -0.63
CA TRP A 81 -2.58 7.76 -0.98
C TRP A 81 -2.24 6.56 -1.87
N ARG A 82 -2.76 5.38 -1.53
CA ARG A 82 -2.61 4.16 -2.32
C ARG A 82 -3.26 4.26 -3.70
N LEU A 83 -4.43 4.89 -3.81
CA LEU A 83 -5.08 5.17 -5.10
C LEU A 83 -4.13 5.94 -6.03
N LEU A 84 -3.50 7.00 -5.54
CA LEU A 84 -2.61 7.86 -6.34
C LEU A 84 -1.36 7.13 -6.85
N VAL A 85 -0.88 6.13 -6.13
CA VAL A 85 0.28 5.32 -6.53
C VAL A 85 -0.11 4.00 -7.22
N SER A 86 -1.41 3.77 -7.43
CA SER A 86 -1.90 2.55 -8.06
C SER A 86 -1.73 2.61 -9.60
N PRO A 87 -1.35 1.49 -10.26
CA PRO A 87 -1.27 1.40 -11.70
C PRO A 87 -2.62 1.61 -12.35
N GLN A 88 -3.71 1.17 -11.74
CA GLN A 88 -5.05 1.31 -12.27
C GLN A 88 -5.45 2.78 -12.36
N PHE A 89 -5.08 3.59 -11.35
CA PHE A 89 -5.25 5.03 -11.41
C PHE A 89 -4.41 5.64 -12.54
N ALA A 90 -3.14 5.25 -12.67
CA ALA A 90 -2.24 5.70 -13.74
C ALA A 90 -2.75 5.32 -15.15
N GLN A 91 -3.37 4.14 -15.29
CA GLN A 91 -3.95 3.64 -16.54
C GLN A 91 -5.30 4.28 -16.88
N SER A 92 -5.98 4.86 -15.88
CA SER A 92 -7.28 5.49 -16.08
C SER A 92 -7.17 6.94 -16.59
N PHE A 93 -5.96 7.51 -16.66
CA PHE A 93 -5.79 8.88 -17.12
C PHE A 93 -6.30 9.04 -18.57
N PRO A 94 -7.13 10.06 -18.84
CA PRO A 94 -7.52 10.36 -20.20
C PRO A 94 -6.28 10.74 -21.02
N ALA A 95 -6.17 10.14 -22.21
CA ALA A 95 -5.10 10.39 -23.17
C ALA A 95 -5.18 11.79 -23.81
#